data_AF-A0A3N8A592-F1
#
_entry.id   AF-A0A3N8A592-F1
#
_cell.length_a   1.000
_cell.length_b   1.000
_cell.length_c   1.000
_cell.angle_alpha   90.00
_cell.angle_beta   90.00
_cell.angle_gamma   90.00
#
_symmetry.space_group_name_H-M   'P 1'
#
loop_
_entity.id
_entity.type
_entity.pdbx_description
1 polymer ?
#
loop_
_entity_poly.entity_id
_entity_poly.type
_entity_poly.pdbx_seq_one_letter_code
_entity_poly.pdbx_strand_id
1 'polypeptide(L)'
;MNNFDTTIQIFLTHITFGPLMNHAIRVIAGLYTFKGFILIPVLCWLWFQPGPERERQRELIIATVTSGLVALAFGRLLAKVLPFRVRPIYNPDLHLHFPSEELRAATLQAWSSFPSDHAMLWMAIATGIFIIARRAGVLALLYAVVFICVPRAYLGYHYPTDLIAGAAIGIAIAWLLTRDAIRSRFAPQVLEAIRRFPAPAYTLAFLLCFELITQFDELLTLARSVKHTTM
;
A
#
# COMPACT_ATOMS: atom_id res chain seq x y z
N MET A 1 11.58 4.25 22.19
CA MET A 1 11.89 4.18 20.74
C MET A 1 13.14 3.34 20.56
N ASN A 2 13.27 2.55 19.48
CA ASN A 2 14.47 1.73 19.28
C ASN A 2 15.57 2.55 18.58
N ASN A 3 16.84 2.17 18.80
CA ASN A 3 17.99 2.90 18.25
C ASN A 3 18.01 2.87 16.70
N PHE A 4 17.55 1.78 16.09
CA PHE A 4 17.55 1.60 14.64
C PHE A 4 16.70 2.66 13.92
N ASP A 5 15.48 2.88 14.39
CA ASP A 5 14.55 3.87 13.84
C ASP A 5 15.11 5.28 13.97
N THR A 6 15.66 5.62 15.14
CA THR A 6 16.24 6.94 15.41
C THR A 6 17.46 7.20 14.54
N THR A 7 18.39 6.24 14.41
CA THR A 7 19.58 6.39 13.56
C THR A 7 19.21 6.66 12.11
N ILE A 8 18.27 5.90 11.54
CA ILE A 8 17.86 6.09 10.15
C ILE A 8 17.12 7.41 9.98
N GLN A 9 16.27 7.81 10.92
CA GLN A 9 15.56 9.09 10.83
C GLN A 9 16.51 10.28 10.90
N ILE A 10 17.46 10.27 11.85
CA ILE A 10 18.52 11.27 11.95
C ILE A 10 19.27 11.37 10.62
N PHE A 11 19.68 10.23 10.06
CA PHE A 11 20.35 10.17 8.77
C PHE A 11 19.49 10.79 7.65
N LEU A 12 18.21 10.40 7.54
CA LEU A 12 17.28 10.93 6.54
C LEU A 12 17.07 12.44 6.67
N THR A 13 16.95 12.97 7.89
CA THR A 13 16.78 14.41 8.14
C THR A 13 18.06 15.21 7.90
N HIS A 14 19.23 14.59 8.06
CA HIS A 14 20.51 15.22 7.69
C HIS A 14 20.77 15.23 6.19
N ILE A 15 20.09 14.40 5.40
CA ILE A 15 20.08 14.55 3.93
C ILE A 15 19.26 15.79 3.60
N THR A 16 19.90 16.96 3.65
CA THR A 16 19.29 18.24 3.31
C THR A 16 19.19 18.36 1.79
N PHE A 17 18.15 17.77 1.22
CA PHE A 17 17.76 18.07 -0.15
C PHE A 17 17.36 19.56 -0.28
N GLY A 18 17.62 20.15 -1.44
CA GLY A 18 17.20 21.52 -1.72
C GLY A 18 15.66 21.68 -1.68
N PRO A 19 15.12 22.91 -1.52
CA PRO A 19 13.69 23.16 -1.38
C PRO A 19 12.83 22.52 -2.48
N LEU A 20 13.30 22.57 -3.73
CA LEU A 20 12.63 21.96 -4.88
C LEU A 20 12.46 20.45 -4.74
N MET A 21 13.51 19.75 -4.30
CA MET A 21 13.48 18.29 -4.15
C MET A 21 12.61 17.88 -2.96
N ASN A 22 12.65 18.62 -1.85
CA ASN A 22 11.74 18.43 -0.73
C ASN A 22 10.27 18.59 -1.15
N HIS A 23 9.98 19.61 -1.97
CA HIS A 23 8.66 19.81 -2.53
C HIS A 23 8.26 18.64 -3.45
N ALA A 24 9.15 18.21 -4.35
CA ALA A 24 8.89 17.09 -5.25
C ALA A 24 8.58 15.78 -4.49
N ILE A 25 9.38 15.42 -3.49
CA ILE A 25 9.16 14.22 -2.66
C ILE A 25 7.80 14.30 -1.96
N ARG A 26 7.42 15.48 -1.46
CA ARG A 26 6.13 15.71 -0.81
C ARG A 26 4.96 15.53 -1.77
N VAL A 27 5.04 16.14 -2.94
CA VAL A 27 4.01 16.03 -3.99
C VAL A 27 3.87 14.57 -4.43
N ILE A 28 4.98 13.89 -4.69
CA ILE A 28 4.99 12.45 -5.05
C ILE A 28 4.34 11.61 -3.96
N ALA A 29 4.65 11.86 -2.69
CA ALA A 29 4.05 11.11 -1.59
C ALA A 29 2.54 11.38 -1.40
N GLY A 30 2.08 12.58 -1.75
CA GLY A 30 0.69 13.01 -1.65
C GLY A 30 -0.20 12.54 -2.80
N LEU A 31 0.34 12.45 -4.02
CA LEU A 31 -0.43 12.10 -5.22
C LEU A 31 -0.71 10.60 -5.30
N TYR A 32 -1.98 10.23 -5.51
CA TYR A 32 -2.38 8.84 -5.75
C TYR A 32 -1.71 8.21 -6.99
N THR A 33 -1.33 9.06 -7.96
CA THR A 33 -0.60 8.66 -9.17
C THR A 33 0.66 7.86 -8.85
N PHE A 34 1.45 8.34 -7.88
CA PHE A 34 2.72 7.70 -7.51
C PHE A 34 2.56 6.61 -6.44
N LYS A 35 1.31 6.31 -6.04
CA LYS A 35 0.99 5.16 -5.19
C LYS A 35 0.58 3.97 -6.05
N GLY A 36 -0.66 4.01 -6.54
CA GLY A 36 -1.30 2.86 -7.17
C GLY A 36 -1.41 2.92 -8.68
N PHE A 37 -1.32 4.11 -9.26
CA PHE A 37 -1.58 4.34 -10.68
C PHE A 37 -0.46 3.78 -11.58
N ILE A 38 0.63 3.27 -11.01
CA ILE A 38 1.64 2.49 -11.76
C ILE A 38 1.40 0.98 -11.59
N LEU A 39 1.20 0.52 -10.36
CA LEU A 39 1.11 -0.91 -10.05
C LEU A 39 -0.20 -1.54 -10.53
N ILE A 40 -1.33 -0.84 -10.40
CA ILE A 40 -2.64 -1.37 -10.82
C ILE A 40 -2.72 -1.49 -12.35
N PRO A 41 -2.30 -0.50 -13.17
CA PRO A 41 -2.24 -0.70 -14.62
C PRO A 41 -1.30 -1.82 -15.07
N VAL A 42 -0.21 -2.10 -14.36
CA VAL A 42 0.64 -3.27 -14.63
C VAL A 42 -0.15 -4.57 -14.43
N LEU A 43 -0.95 -4.68 -13.37
CA LEU A 43 -1.85 -5.84 -13.18
C LEU A 43 -2.91 -5.94 -14.29
N CYS A 44 -3.51 -4.81 -14.69
CA CYS A 44 -4.46 -4.78 -15.81
C CYS A 44 -3.78 -5.22 -17.11
N TRP A 45 -2.56 -4.75 -17.39
CA TRP A 45 -1.78 -5.18 -18.54
C TRP A 45 -1.55 -6.69 -18.52
N LEU A 46 -1.10 -7.24 -17.38
CA LEU A 46 -0.92 -8.68 -17.19
C LEU A 46 -2.24 -9.46 -17.31
N TRP A 47 -3.39 -8.88 -16.97
CA TRP A 47 -4.70 -9.54 -17.08
C TRP A 47 -5.12 -9.82 -18.53
N PHE A 48 -4.72 -8.93 -19.45
CA PHE A 48 -5.06 -8.99 -20.86
C PHE A 48 -3.98 -9.64 -21.73
N GLN A 49 -2.81 -9.98 -21.18
CA GLN A 49 -1.78 -10.67 -21.94
C GLN A 49 -2.28 -12.01 -22.50
N PRO A 50 -2.10 -12.27 -23.81
CA PRO A 50 -2.37 -13.57 -24.40
C PRO A 50 -1.24 -14.55 -24.05
N GLY A 51 -1.58 -15.82 -23.87
CA GLY A 51 -0.60 -16.88 -23.60
C GLY A 51 -1.24 -18.20 -23.22
N PRO A 52 -0.48 -19.31 -23.25
CA PRO A 52 -0.98 -20.64 -22.91
C PRO A 52 -1.37 -20.77 -21.43
N GLU A 53 -0.73 -20.00 -20.53
CA GLU A 53 -1.01 -20.01 -19.09
C GLU A 53 -1.99 -18.91 -18.64
N ARG A 54 -2.79 -18.36 -19.56
CA ARG A 54 -3.65 -17.19 -19.29
C ARG A 54 -4.61 -17.40 -18.11
N GLU A 55 -5.16 -18.59 -17.94
CA GLU A 55 -6.08 -18.87 -16.82
C GLU A 55 -5.35 -18.81 -15.48
N ARG A 56 -4.22 -19.52 -15.36
CA ARG A 56 -3.38 -19.51 -14.15
C ARG A 56 -2.90 -18.10 -13.81
N GLN A 57 -2.50 -17.32 -14.81
CA GLN A 57 -2.09 -15.93 -14.65
C GLN A 57 -3.23 -15.05 -14.13
N ARG A 58 -4.45 -15.19 -14.64
CA ARG A 58 -5.63 -14.46 -14.15
C ARG A 58 -6.00 -14.82 -12.72
N GLU A 59 -5.92 -16.10 -12.38
CA GLU A 59 -6.11 -16.56 -11.01
C GLU A 59 -5.05 -15.97 -10.05
N LEU A 60 -3.79 -15.87 -10.48
CA LEU A 60 -2.74 -15.21 -9.70
C LEU A 60 -2.99 -13.71 -9.54
N ILE A 61 -3.55 -13.04 -10.56
CA ILE A 61 -3.93 -11.62 -10.48
C ILE A 61 -5.08 -11.44 -9.48
N ILE A 62 -6.11 -12.30 -9.52
CA ILE A 62 -7.20 -12.30 -8.53
C ILE A 62 -6.64 -12.50 -7.11
N ALA A 63 -5.74 -13.48 -6.93
CA ALA A 63 -5.09 -13.71 -5.65
C ALA A 63 -4.25 -12.51 -5.20
N THR A 64 -3.56 -11.83 -6.12
CA THR A 64 -2.77 -10.63 -5.85
C THR A 64 -3.64 -9.46 -5.40
N VAL A 65 -4.72 -9.17 -6.12
CA VAL A 65 -5.69 -8.12 -5.74
C VAL A 65 -6.31 -8.43 -4.37
N THR A 66 -6.70 -9.69 -4.14
CA THR A 66 -7.20 -10.17 -2.85
C THR A 66 -6.17 -9.99 -1.75
N SER A 67 -4.89 -10.28 -2.03
CA SER A 67 -3.79 -10.08 -1.09
C SER A 67 -3.62 -8.61 -0.71
N GLY A 68 -3.72 -7.70 -1.67
CA GLY A 68 -3.71 -6.26 -1.41
C GLY A 68 -4.85 -5.83 -0.49
N LEU A 69 -6.07 -6.29 -0.77
CA LEU A 69 -7.25 -6.00 0.07
C LEU A 69 -7.11 -6.55 1.49
N VAL A 70 -6.69 -7.80 1.62
CA VAL A 70 -6.45 -8.45 2.92
C VAL A 70 -5.34 -7.74 3.68
N ALA A 71 -4.24 -7.37 3.01
CA ALA A 71 -3.14 -6.64 3.63
C ALA A 71 -3.58 -5.24 4.11
N LEU A 72 -4.35 -4.51 3.31
CA LEU A 72 -4.88 -3.20 3.71
C LEU A 72 -5.83 -3.33 4.91
N ALA A 73 -6.79 -4.25 4.86
CA ALA A 73 -7.75 -4.48 5.93
C ALA A 73 -7.04 -4.94 7.23
N PHE A 74 -6.11 -5.88 7.10
CA PHE A 74 -5.35 -6.42 8.23
C PHE A 74 -4.43 -5.35 8.85
N GLY A 75 -3.74 -4.55 8.04
CA GLY A 75 -2.92 -3.44 8.54
C GLY A 75 -3.74 -2.41 9.31
N ARG A 76 -4.93 -2.08 8.82
CA ARG A 76 -5.86 -1.17 9.50
C ARG A 76 -6.44 -1.76 10.78
N LEU A 77 -6.67 -3.08 10.81
CA LEU A 77 -7.09 -3.78 12.01
C LEU A 77 -5.97 -3.78 13.06
N LEU A 78 -4.75 -4.12 12.67
CA LEU A 78 -3.57 -4.11 13.54
C LEU A 78 -3.33 -2.71 14.12
N ALA A 79 -3.45 -1.66 13.31
CA ALA A 79 -3.30 -0.28 13.77
C ALA A 79 -4.34 0.15 14.83
N LYS A 80 -5.49 -0.55 14.91
CA LYS A 80 -6.53 -0.32 15.94
C LYS A 80 -6.34 -1.18 17.18
N VAL A 81 -5.86 -2.41 17.03
CA VAL A 81 -5.77 -3.39 18.12
C VAL A 81 -4.44 -3.33 18.85
N LEU A 82 -3.35 -3.02 18.14
CA LEU A 82 -2.02 -2.88 18.73
C LEU A 82 -1.89 -1.57 19.50
N PRO A 83 -0.93 -1.48 20.45
CA PRO A 83 -0.63 -0.23 21.15
C PRO A 83 -0.39 0.92 20.18
N PHE A 84 -1.00 2.06 20.47
CA PHE A 84 -0.89 3.24 19.62
C PHE A 84 0.56 3.70 19.51
N ARG A 85 1.08 3.79 18.28
CA ARG A 85 2.41 4.29 18.00
C ARG A 85 2.32 5.67 17.37
N VAL A 86 2.82 6.69 18.08
CA VAL A 86 2.87 8.08 17.60
C VAL A 86 3.79 8.18 16.39
N ARG A 87 3.35 8.84 15.32
CA ARG A 87 4.15 9.02 14.09
C ARG A 87 5.38 9.91 14.35
N PRO A 88 6.49 9.72 13.62
CA PRO A 88 7.73 10.49 13.81
C PRO A 88 7.52 12.02 13.77
N ILE A 89 6.73 12.51 12.82
CA ILE A 89 6.40 13.93 12.68
C ILE A 89 5.74 14.55 13.92
N TYR A 90 5.08 13.74 14.76
CA TYR A 90 4.39 14.19 15.97
C TYR A 90 5.10 13.78 17.25
N ASN A 91 6.30 13.18 17.16
CA ASN A 91 7.05 12.76 18.32
C ASN A 91 8.02 13.88 18.77
N PRO A 92 7.72 14.62 19.86
CA PRO A 92 8.57 15.72 20.30
C PRO A 92 9.95 15.25 20.75
N ASP A 93 10.09 14.01 21.22
CA ASP A 93 11.34 13.45 21.73
C ASP A 93 12.42 13.28 20.64
N LEU A 94 12.04 13.31 19.36
CA LEU A 94 12.98 13.22 18.26
C LEU A 94 13.75 14.52 18.04
N HIS A 95 13.17 15.68 18.38
CA HIS A 95 13.72 17.01 18.04
C HIS A 95 14.13 17.15 16.57
N LEU A 96 13.43 16.43 15.67
CA LEU A 96 13.70 16.43 14.23
C LEU A 96 12.68 17.30 13.48
N HIS A 97 13.18 18.08 12.52
CA HIS A 97 12.34 18.85 11.61
C HIS A 97 12.15 18.09 10.30
N PHE A 98 10.92 17.64 10.05
CA PHE A 98 10.57 16.94 8.82
C PHE A 98 10.07 17.94 7.76
N PRO A 99 10.41 17.75 6.46
CA PRO A 99 9.99 18.61 5.37
C PRO A 99 8.54 18.30 4.93
N SER A 100 7.62 18.30 5.90
CA SER A 100 6.20 17.97 5.78
C SER A 100 5.39 19.09 6.42
N GLU A 101 4.85 20.02 5.64
CA GLU A 101 3.91 21.02 6.17
C GLU A 101 2.46 20.50 6.11
N GLU A 102 1.70 20.92 7.13
CA GLU A 102 0.26 21.01 7.45
C GLU A 102 -0.83 20.30 6.62
N LEU A 103 -0.59 19.88 5.37
CA LEU A 103 -1.63 19.49 4.41
C LEU A 103 -2.44 18.23 4.77
N ARG A 104 -2.04 17.45 5.79
CA ARG A 104 -2.76 16.24 6.27
C ARG A 104 -2.76 16.10 7.80
N ALA A 105 -2.53 17.21 8.51
CA ALA A 105 -2.19 17.18 9.93
C ALA A 105 -3.27 16.59 10.84
N ALA A 106 -4.56 16.85 10.58
CA ALA A 106 -5.63 16.39 11.46
C ALA A 106 -5.90 14.87 11.34
N THR A 107 -5.85 14.30 10.14
CA THR A 107 -6.24 12.89 9.91
C THR A 107 -5.17 11.89 10.35
N LEU A 108 -3.89 12.30 10.33
CA LEU A 108 -2.75 11.46 10.69
C LEU A 108 -2.50 11.37 12.20
N GLN A 109 -2.90 12.39 12.98
CA GLN A 109 -2.73 12.40 14.44
C GLN A 109 -3.57 11.32 15.15
N ALA A 110 -4.78 11.05 14.66
CA ALA A 110 -5.70 10.07 15.26
C ALA A 110 -5.44 8.61 14.82
N TRP A 111 -4.38 8.34 14.04
CA TRP A 111 -4.14 7.01 13.47
C TRP A 111 -2.71 6.52 13.73
N SER A 112 -2.60 5.31 14.32
CA SER A 112 -1.33 4.68 14.69
C SER A 112 -0.37 4.59 13.48
N SER A 113 0.93 4.75 13.75
CA SER A 113 1.98 4.61 12.74
C SER A 113 2.28 3.15 12.39
N PHE A 114 1.98 2.20 13.29
CA PHE A 114 2.38 0.80 13.12
C PHE A 114 1.18 -0.14 12.89
N PRO A 115 1.31 -1.13 11.98
CA PRO A 115 2.26 -1.17 10.87
C PRO A 115 1.87 -0.18 9.76
N SER A 116 2.75 0.07 8.79
CA SER A 116 2.39 0.92 7.65
C SER A 116 1.46 0.18 6.68
N ASP A 117 0.19 0.61 6.62
CA ASP A 117 -0.83 0.06 5.73
C ASP A 117 -0.48 0.24 4.24
N HIS A 118 0.17 1.35 3.88
CA HIS A 118 0.71 1.59 2.55
C HIS A 118 1.78 0.58 2.18
N ALA A 119 2.74 0.33 3.08
CA ALA A 119 3.78 -0.68 2.84
C ALA A 119 3.16 -2.07 2.70
N MET A 120 2.20 -2.43 3.55
CA MET A 120 1.49 -3.71 3.48
C MET A 120 0.79 -3.92 2.13
N LEU A 121 -0.04 -2.97 1.71
CA LEU A 121 -0.79 -3.06 0.46
C LEU A 121 0.14 -3.15 -0.75
N TRP A 122 1.04 -2.18 -0.91
CA TRP A 122 1.78 -2.05 -2.16
C TRP A 122 2.89 -3.09 -2.29
N MET A 123 3.47 -3.55 -1.18
CA MET A 123 4.38 -4.70 -1.22
C MET A 123 3.63 -5.99 -1.53
N ALA A 124 2.41 -6.20 -1.03
CA ALA A 124 1.60 -7.36 -1.42
C ALA A 124 1.32 -7.37 -2.94
N ILE A 125 0.93 -6.22 -3.51
CA ILE A 125 0.69 -6.08 -4.95
C ILE A 125 1.98 -6.31 -5.76
N ALA A 126 3.09 -5.67 -5.37
CA ALA A 126 4.38 -5.82 -6.05
C ALA A 126 4.90 -7.26 -6.00
N THR A 127 4.75 -7.95 -4.87
CA THR A 127 5.08 -9.38 -4.74
C THR A 127 4.23 -10.25 -5.65
N GLY A 128 2.92 -9.99 -5.75
CA GLY A 128 2.06 -10.71 -6.69
C GLY A 128 2.49 -10.50 -8.15
N ILE A 129 2.84 -9.27 -8.54
CA ILE A 129 3.42 -8.97 -9.87
C ILE A 129 4.73 -9.76 -10.07
N PHE A 130 5.58 -9.87 -9.05
CA PHE A 130 6.82 -10.66 -9.12
C PHE A 130 6.60 -12.15 -9.30
N ILE A 131 5.57 -12.71 -8.67
CA ILE A 131 5.19 -14.12 -8.83
C ILE A 131 4.66 -14.38 -10.24
N ILE A 132 3.91 -13.43 -10.83
CA ILE A 132 3.37 -13.54 -12.19
C ILE A 132 4.46 -13.32 -13.25
N ALA A 133 5.24 -12.24 -13.11
CA ALA A 133 6.22 -11.79 -14.09
C ALA A 133 7.47 -11.22 -13.41
N ARG A 134 8.50 -12.06 -13.23
CA ARG A 134 9.72 -11.73 -12.46
C ARG A 134 10.33 -10.37 -12.79
N ARG A 135 10.54 -10.06 -14.07
CA ARG A 135 11.17 -8.78 -14.50
C ARG A 135 10.32 -7.57 -14.11
N ALA A 136 9.02 -7.60 -14.44
CA ALA A 136 8.08 -6.54 -14.07
C ALA A 136 7.94 -6.41 -12.55
N GLY A 137 7.99 -7.52 -11.82
CA GLY A 137 7.87 -7.53 -10.37
C GLY A 137 9.09 -7.01 -9.63
N VAL A 138 10.31 -7.23 -10.13
CA VAL A 138 11.50 -6.58 -9.56
C VAL A 138 11.35 -5.06 -9.67
N LEU A 139 10.92 -4.57 -10.84
CA LEU A 139 10.64 -3.14 -11.03
C LEU A 139 9.50 -2.65 -10.11
N ALA A 140 8.44 -3.45 -9.94
CA ALA A 140 7.33 -3.12 -9.05
C ALA A 140 7.76 -3.05 -7.56
N LEU A 141 8.61 -3.97 -7.12
CA LEU A 141 9.16 -3.99 -5.76
C LEU A 141 10.08 -2.79 -5.52
N LEU A 142 10.99 -2.51 -6.46
CA LEU A 142 11.83 -1.31 -6.40
C LEU A 142 10.98 -0.03 -6.39
N TYR A 143 9.95 0.02 -7.21
CA TYR A 143 9.02 1.13 -7.25
C TYR A 143 8.32 1.34 -5.90
N ALA A 144 7.78 0.27 -5.31
CA ALA A 144 7.15 0.34 -4.00
C ALA A 144 8.14 0.81 -2.91
N VAL A 145 9.38 0.33 -2.93
CA VAL A 145 10.38 0.81 -1.97
C VAL A 145 10.69 2.30 -2.17
N VAL A 146 10.99 2.73 -3.40
CA VAL A 146 11.50 4.08 -3.69
C VAL A 146 10.42 5.16 -3.66
N PHE A 147 9.22 4.88 -4.19
CA PHE A 147 8.16 5.87 -4.33
C PHE A 147 7.09 5.77 -3.24
N ILE A 148 7.08 4.66 -2.47
CA ILE A 148 6.07 4.42 -1.43
C ILE A 148 6.72 4.35 -0.05
N CYS A 149 7.72 3.51 0.18
CA CYS A 149 8.29 3.36 1.53
C CYS A 149 9.24 4.52 1.90
N VAL A 150 10.25 4.80 1.07
CA VAL A 150 11.27 5.82 1.37
C VAL A 150 10.68 7.22 1.59
N PRO A 151 9.74 7.74 0.76
CA PRO A 151 9.17 9.06 0.98
C PRO A 151 8.39 9.15 2.29
N ARG A 152 7.80 8.04 2.75
CA ARG A 152 7.03 7.98 4.00
C ARG A 152 7.94 8.02 5.23
N ALA A 153 9.12 7.41 5.15
CA ALA A 153 10.15 7.55 6.17
C ALA A 153 10.74 8.97 6.17
N TYR A 154 11.08 9.50 4.99
CA TYR A 154 11.70 10.81 4.83
C TYR A 154 10.80 11.96 5.31
N LEU A 155 9.50 11.89 5.03
CA LEU A 155 8.51 12.88 5.47
C LEU A 155 8.05 12.65 6.92
N GLY A 156 8.63 11.70 7.66
CA GLY A 156 8.28 11.43 9.05
C GLY A 156 6.89 10.85 9.26
N TYR A 157 6.26 10.26 8.23
CA TYR A 157 4.95 9.64 8.36
C TYR A 157 4.99 8.28 9.07
N HIS A 158 6.09 7.55 8.92
CA HIS A 158 6.29 6.23 9.49
C HIS A 158 7.74 6.03 9.94
N TYR A 159 7.94 5.23 10.98
CA TYR A 159 9.27 4.74 11.30
C TYR A 159 9.74 3.72 10.26
N PRO A 160 11.05 3.59 10.03
CA PRO A 160 11.62 2.53 9.19
C PRO A 160 11.11 1.13 9.57
N THR A 161 11.00 0.83 10.86
CA THR A 161 10.41 -0.45 11.32
C THR A 161 8.95 -0.61 10.97
N ASP A 162 8.13 0.45 10.96
CA ASP A 162 6.72 0.38 10.54
C ASP A 162 6.61 -0.06 9.07
N LEU A 163 7.55 0.43 8.23
CA LEU A 163 7.62 0.13 6.80
C LEU A 163 8.18 -1.27 6.55
N ILE A 164 9.22 -1.68 7.26
CA ILE A 164 9.80 -3.03 7.15
C ILE A 164 8.80 -4.09 7.60
N ALA A 165 8.15 -3.89 8.76
CA ALA A 165 7.11 -4.79 9.25
C ALA A 165 5.93 -4.84 8.29
N GLY A 166 5.46 -3.67 7.81
CA GLY A 166 4.39 -3.61 6.83
C GLY A 166 4.74 -4.34 5.54
N ALA A 167 5.93 -4.11 4.99
CA ALA A 167 6.43 -4.80 3.81
C ALA A 167 6.48 -6.31 4.02
N ALA A 168 7.04 -6.77 5.15
CA ALA A 168 7.15 -8.19 5.46
C ALA A 168 5.78 -8.88 5.55
N ILE A 169 4.81 -8.24 6.22
CA ILE A 169 3.45 -8.78 6.34
C ILE A 169 2.76 -8.79 4.97
N GLY A 170 2.89 -7.72 4.17
CA GLY A 170 2.33 -7.65 2.83
C GLY A 170 2.88 -8.75 1.91
N ILE A 171 4.19 -8.94 1.90
CA ILE A 171 4.87 -10.01 1.17
C ILE A 171 4.36 -11.38 1.64
N ALA A 172 4.25 -11.61 2.95
CA ALA A 172 3.79 -12.87 3.51
C ALA A 172 2.34 -13.20 3.09
N ILE A 173 1.44 -12.21 3.14
CA ILE A 173 0.05 -12.36 2.70
C ILE A 173 0.00 -12.72 1.21
N ALA A 174 0.72 -11.97 0.36
CA ALA A 174 0.76 -12.23 -1.07
C ALA A 174 1.33 -13.61 -1.39
N TRP A 175 2.44 -13.98 -0.75
CA TRP A 175 3.06 -15.29 -0.91
C TRP A 175 2.12 -16.41 -0.49
N LEU A 176 1.37 -16.26 0.61
CA LEU A 176 0.42 -17.26 1.10
C LEU A 176 -0.78 -17.42 0.15
N LEU A 177 -1.47 -16.32 -0.17
CA LEU A 177 -2.71 -16.37 -0.97
C LEU A 177 -2.47 -16.75 -2.43
N THR A 178 -1.25 -16.56 -2.94
CA THR A 178 -0.87 -17.01 -4.30
C THR A 178 -0.43 -18.48 -4.35
N ARG A 179 -0.23 -19.16 -3.22
CA ARG A 179 0.06 -20.60 -3.20
C ARG A 179 -1.10 -21.38 -3.82
N ASP A 180 -0.77 -22.37 -4.64
CA ASP A 180 -1.76 -23.20 -5.34
C ASP A 180 -2.80 -23.82 -4.41
N ALA A 181 -2.39 -24.29 -3.23
CA ALA A 181 -3.28 -24.88 -2.23
C ALA A 181 -4.37 -23.94 -1.70
N ILE A 182 -4.16 -22.62 -1.77
CA ILE A 182 -5.08 -21.59 -1.29
C ILE A 182 -5.77 -20.91 -2.47
N ARG A 183 -4.99 -20.45 -3.46
CA ARG A 183 -5.46 -19.83 -4.70
C ARG A 183 -6.53 -20.65 -5.40
N SER A 184 -6.31 -21.95 -5.56
CA SER A 184 -7.25 -22.86 -6.25
C SER A 184 -8.63 -22.96 -5.57
N ARG A 185 -8.74 -22.57 -4.28
CA ARG A 185 -10.00 -22.63 -3.54
C ARG A 185 -10.96 -21.51 -3.89
N PHE A 186 -10.48 -20.35 -4.33
CA PHE A 186 -11.30 -19.16 -4.55
C PHE A 186 -11.12 -18.52 -5.92
N ALA A 187 -9.88 -18.47 -6.44
CA ALA A 187 -9.59 -17.73 -7.67
C ALA A 187 -10.31 -18.30 -8.91
N PRO A 188 -10.45 -19.63 -9.10
CA PRO A 188 -11.23 -20.18 -10.21
C PRO A 188 -12.72 -19.80 -10.13
N GLN A 189 -13.30 -19.77 -8.94
CA GLN A 189 -14.71 -19.40 -8.74
C GLN A 189 -14.96 -17.94 -9.11
N VAL A 190 -14.07 -17.05 -8.69
CA VAL A 190 -14.11 -15.62 -9.07
C VAL A 190 -13.90 -15.47 -10.58
N LEU A 191 -12.95 -16.20 -11.16
CA LEU A 191 -12.69 -16.16 -12.60
C LEU A 191 -13.89 -16.64 -13.42
N GLU A 192 -14.59 -17.68 -12.98
CA GLU A 192 -15.81 -18.18 -13.61
C GLU A 192 -16.96 -17.18 -13.48
N ALA A 193 -17.11 -16.53 -12.33
CA ALA A 193 -18.08 -15.45 -12.16
C ALA A 193 -17.81 -14.27 -13.13
N ILE A 194 -16.53 -13.90 -13.32
CA ILE A 194 -16.12 -12.87 -14.29
C ILE A 194 -16.48 -13.29 -15.73
N ARG A 195 -16.33 -14.58 -16.09
CA ARG A 195 -16.70 -15.11 -17.41
C ARG A 195 -18.20 -15.11 -17.62
N ARG A 196 -18.97 -15.50 -16.59
CA ARG A 196 -20.43 -15.58 -16.65
C ARG A 196 -21.08 -14.20 -16.75
N PHE A 197 -20.52 -13.20 -16.08
CA PHE A 197 -21.07 -11.84 -16.03
C PHE A 197 -20.00 -10.78 -16.35
N PRO A 198 -19.51 -10.71 -17.59
CA PRO A 198 -18.36 -9.87 -17.93
C PRO A 198 -18.61 -8.38 -17.72
N ALA A 199 -19.76 -7.86 -18.18
CA ALA A 199 -20.08 -6.44 -18.06
C ALA A 199 -20.05 -5.94 -16.60
N PRO A 200 -20.87 -6.49 -15.66
CA PRO A 200 -20.82 -6.04 -14.27
C PRO A 200 -19.49 -6.38 -13.59
N ALA A 201 -18.84 -7.50 -13.94
CA ALA A 201 -17.55 -7.85 -13.35
C ALA A 201 -16.46 -6.83 -13.69
N TYR A 202 -16.35 -6.38 -14.95
CA TYR A 202 -15.37 -5.36 -15.32
C TYR A 202 -15.73 -3.97 -14.81
N THR A 203 -17.01 -3.63 -14.69
CA THR A 203 -17.43 -2.39 -14.00
C THR A 203 -17.00 -2.39 -12.54
N LEU A 204 -17.27 -3.49 -11.81
CA LEU A 204 -16.86 -3.63 -10.41
C LEU A 204 -15.34 -3.67 -10.27
N ALA A 205 -14.63 -4.32 -11.19
CA ALA A 205 -13.17 -4.34 -11.20
C ALA A 205 -12.59 -2.94 -11.43
N PHE A 206 -13.19 -2.11 -12.30
CA PHE A 206 -12.77 -0.72 -12.48
C PHE A 206 -12.92 0.09 -11.18
N LEU A 207 -14.08 0.00 -10.53
CA LEU A 207 -14.32 0.66 -9.24
C LEU A 207 -13.33 0.17 -8.17
N LEU A 208 -13.10 -1.14 -8.09
CA LEU A 208 -12.15 -1.72 -7.15
C LEU A 208 -10.71 -1.25 -7.41
N CYS A 209 -10.30 -1.18 -8.67
CA CYS A 209 -8.99 -0.66 -9.06
C CYS A 209 -8.84 0.81 -8.63
N PHE A 210 -9.87 1.63 -8.85
CA PHE A 210 -9.89 3.02 -8.40
C PHE A 210 -9.75 3.11 -6.87
N GLU A 211 -10.56 2.36 -6.12
CA GLU A 211 -10.53 2.34 -4.65
C GLU A 211 -9.19 1.82 -4.09
N LEU A 212 -8.55 0.86 -4.75
CA LEU A 212 -7.21 0.40 -4.37
C LEU A 212 -6.15 1.49 -4.58
N ILE A 213 -6.25 2.25 -5.68
CA ILE A 213 -5.34 3.38 -5.96
C ILE A 213 -5.49 4.48 -4.91
N THR A 214 -6.72 4.80 -4.52
CA THR A 214 -7.04 5.80 -3.49
C THR A 214 -7.01 5.23 -2.07
N GLN A 215 -6.76 3.93 -1.92
CA GLN A 215 -6.76 3.18 -0.66
C GLN A 215 -8.07 3.34 0.13
N PHE A 216 -9.21 3.53 -0.52
CA PHE A 216 -10.50 3.76 0.13
C PHE A 216 -10.50 5.00 1.04
N ASP A 217 -9.59 5.96 0.83
CA ASP A 217 -9.45 7.15 1.68
C ASP A 217 -10.74 7.99 1.68
N GLU A 218 -11.42 8.12 0.54
CA GLU A 218 -12.69 8.84 0.42
C GLU A 218 -13.82 8.15 1.21
N LEU A 219 -13.97 6.83 1.06
CA LEU A 219 -14.97 6.05 1.79
C LEU A 219 -14.74 6.08 3.30
N LEU A 220 -13.49 6.04 3.75
CA LEU A 220 -13.17 6.19 5.18
C LEU A 220 -13.51 7.60 5.69
N THR A 221 -13.22 8.62 4.89
CA THR A 221 -13.51 10.02 5.26
C THR A 221 -15.01 10.22 5.39
N LEU A 222 -15.80 9.70 4.45
CA LEU A 222 -17.26 9.69 4.52
C LEU A 222 -17.77 8.95 5.75
N ALA A 223 -17.26 7.74 6.02
CA ALA A 223 -17.67 6.94 7.16
C ALA A 223 -17.35 7.60 8.52
N ARG A 224 -16.24 8.35 8.60
CA ARG A 224 -15.89 9.13 9.80
C ARG A 224 -16.77 10.36 9.95
N SER A 225 -17.07 11.06 8.85
CA SER A 225 -17.97 12.23 8.86
C SER A 225 -19.33 11.87 9.46
N VAL A 226 -19.95 10.77 9.00
CA VAL A 226 -21.25 10.31 9.53
C VAL A 226 -21.20 9.99 11.03
N LYS A 227 -20.09 9.42 11.53
CA LYS A 227 -19.93 9.12 12.95
C LYS A 227 -19.81 10.38 13.82
N HIS A 228 -19.22 11.45 13.30
CA HIS A 228 -19.13 12.72 14.02
C HIS A 228 -20.45 13.47 14.07
N THR A 229 -21.34 13.30 13.09
CA THR A 229 -22.67 13.93 13.07
C THR A 229 -23.71 13.17 13.90
N THR A 230 -23.42 11.93 14.33
CA THR A 230 -24.34 11.06 15.08
C THR A 230 -23.98 10.93 16.56
N MET A 231 -22.98 11.68 17.03
CA MET A 231 -22.61 11.86 18.45
C MET A 231 -22.89 13.30 18.87
#